data_AF-A0A0A2MG85-F1
#
_entry.id   AF-A0A0A2MG85-F1
#
_cell.length_a   1.000
_cell.length_b   1.000
_cell.length_c   1.000
_cell.angle_alpha   90.00
_cell.angle_beta   90.00
_cell.angle_gamma   90.00
#
_symmetry.space_group_name_H-M   'P 1'
#
loop_
_entity.id
_entity.type
_entity.pdbx_description
1 polymer ?
#
loop_
_entity_poly.entity_id
_entity_poly.type
_entity_poly.pdbx_seq_one_letter_code
_entity_poly.pdbx_strand_id
1 'polypeptide(L)'
;MKKILLTAMVAFACLTASAQTDADGLSLANGSNAPDFTAVDINGVSHSLYADYLDQGKSVVIDFSATWCGPCWNYHQTHAMADFYEAYGPNGSDEAMVIFVEGDILNTTLENIYGEQGPIAMSQGNWTIGSPYPIIEDNTAINLGAANKYDVDYFPTMYTICAETKTTTKADQKTAVQLRTQISACSPLVGVANHGKIEVPTTVLRICDEGQVADITTKLKNYGNNPIATATVVVKENGTVVATKNYTGNLAQFATAATVTFEGVTLHAASTYTVELLDINGEDAFNEELTTGEFDVILANESNNNILVECYTDSYPGEMSWQIKDSDGTVVAFGGPYQGTPSGNAGGDDANTIKGYGYALTGDIDCYSVVFKDSYGDGWSAGTQDFTGIKITSSGGSVFEYAPGNFGSTLTVASAFKTTGILSTPAVEATKFAMYPNPTTGVLNFSTQETVDVSIIDVTGKVVYTATGINDGGSINVSALQKGVYIAQIKGATTQTTEKIVVN
;
A
#
# COMPACT_ATOMS: atom_id res chain seq x y z
N MET A 1 -68.34 66.67 -22.52
CA MET A 1 -68.22 65.52 -21.62
C MET A 1 -66.80 64.96 -21.72
N LYS A 2 -66.12 64.78 -20.58
CA LYS A 2 -64.92 63.93 -20.34
C LYS A 2 -63.62 64.34 -21.08
N LYS A 3 -62.62 64.93 -20.41
CA LYS A 3 -61.63 64.40 -19.43
C LYS A 3 -60.26 64.13 -20.12
N ILE A 4 -59.22 64.91 -19.79
CA ILE A 4 -57.97 64.53 -19.05
C ILE A 4 -56.83 64.14 -20.01
N LEU A 5 -55.86 65.04 -20.26
CA LEU A 5 -54.52 65.17 -19.63
C LEU A 5 -53.55 64.02 -19.97
N LEU A 6 -52.48 64.33 -20.72
CA LEU A 6 -51.23 63.57 -20.66
C LEU A 6 -50.04 64.48 -21.02
N THR A 7 -49.53 65.20 -20.03
CA THR A 7 -48.20 65.83 -20.03
C THR A 7 -47.60 65.60 -18.66
N ALA A 8 -46.54 64.78 -18.56
CA ALA A 8 -45.52 64.81 -17.52
C ALA A 8 -44.52 63.67 -17.77
N MET A 9 -43.56 63.96 -18.65
CA MET A 9 -42.32 63.20 -18.76
C MET A 9 -41.33 63.80 -17.73
N VAL A 10 -40.53 62.95 -17.09
CA VAL A 10 -39.47 63.22 -16.09
C VAL A 10 -39.91 63.22 -14.62
N ALA A 11 -39.72 62.07 -13.94
CA ALA A 11 -39.15 61.98 -12.60
C ALA A 11 -38.89 60.50 -12.21
N PHE A 12 -37.70 60.26 -11.64
CA PHE A 12 -37.30 59.08 -10.86
C PHE A 12 -37.07 57.73 -11.56
N ALA A 13 -35.81 57.47 -11.91
CA ALA A 13 -35.24 56.12 -11.91
C ALA A 13 -33.74 56.19 -11.57
N CYS A 14 -33.43 56.25 -10.28
CA CYS A 14 -32.14 55.87 -9.73
C CYS A 14 -32.41 54.85 -8.61
N LEU A 15 -31.57 53.81 -8.60
CA LEU A 15 -31.41 52.79 -7.55
C LEU A 15 -32.50 51.72 -7.45
N THR A 16 -32.32 50.62 -8.19
CA THR A 16 -32.28 49.26 -7.64
C THR A 16 -31.52 48.36 -8.62
N ALA A 17 -30.28 48.00 -8.28
CA ALA A 17 -29.67 46.79 -8.82
C ALA A 17 -30.46 45.61 -8.22
N SER A 18 -31.40 45.07 -8.98
CA SER A 18 -32.04 43.81 -8.64
C SER A 18 -31.06 42.70 -9.00
N ALA A 19 -30.56 42.02 -7.97
CA ALA A 19 -30.03 40.68 -8.06
C ALA A 19 -31.04 39.84 -8.87
N GLN A 20 -30.62 39.33 -10.03
CA GLN A 20 -31.38 38.31 -10.72
C GLN A 20 -31.09 36.98 -10.04
N THR A 21 -32.16 36.45 -9.48
CA THR A 21 -32.30 35.11 -8.92
C THR A 21 -31.95 34.03 -9.94
N ASP A 22 -31.27 33.02 -9.42
CA ASP A 22 -30.85 31.79 -10.06
C ASP A 22 -32.03 31.05 -10.70
N ALA A 23 -31.93 30.81 -12.00
CA ALA A 23 -32.71 29.84 -12.73
C ALA A 23 -31.89 29.38 -13.94
N ASP A 24 -31.81 28.06 -14.07
CA ASP A 24 -31.15 27.26 -15.11
C ASP A 24 -29.70 26.85 -14.81
N GLY A 25 -29.51 25.53 -14.66
CA GLY A 25 -28.24 24.83 -14.45
C GLY A 25 -27.23 25.14 -15.55
N LEU A 26 -26.49 26.21 -15.33
CA LEU A 26 -25.29 26.56 -16.05
C LEU A 26 -24.12 26.10 -15.21
N SER A 27 -23.20 25.41 -15.89
CA SER A 27 -21.96 25.04 -15.26
C SER A 27 -21.26 26.27 -14.68
N LEU A 28 -20.54 26.15 -13.55
CA LEU A 28 -19.82 27.28 -12.95
C LEU A 28 -18.77 27.79 -13.94
N ALA A 29 -19.18 28.70 -14.82
CA ALA A 29 -18.43 29.10 -15.98
C ALA A 29 -17.14 29.80 -15.56
N ASN A 30 -16.06 29.64 -16.33
CA ASN A 30 -14.81 30.35 -16.08
C ASN A 30 -15.05 31.85 -15.94
N GLY A 31 -14.52 32.44 -14.87
CA GLY A 31 -14.74 33.84 -14.52
C GLY A 31 -15.92 34.09 -13.56
N SER A 32 -16.68 33.06 -13.17
CA SER A 32 -17.73 33.21 -12.16
C SER A 32 -17.13 33.44 -10.78
N ASN A 33 -17.83 34.18 -9.91
CA ASN A 33 -17.41 34.33 -8.51
C ASN A 33 -17.43 32.97 -7.81
N ALA A 34 -16.38 32.66 -7.07
CA ALA A 34 -16.32 31.46 -6.25
C ALA A 34 -17.36 31.54 -5.13
N PRO A 35 -18.22 30.51 -4.96
CA PRO A 35 -19.08 30.43 -3.80
C PRO A 35 -18.23 30.38 -2.51
N ASP A 36 -18.42 31.35 -1.61
CA ASP A 36 -17.74 31.34 -0.32
C ASP A 36 -18.24 30.18 0.57
N PHE A 37 -17.36 29.68 1.42
CA PHE A 37 -17.65 28.63 2.39
C PHE A 37 -16.85 28.83 3.68
N THR A 38 -17.32 28.20 4.75
CA THR A 38 -16.57 28.00 5.99
C THR A 38 -16.82 26.59 6.47
N ALA A 39 -15.80 25.74 6.42
CA ALA A 39 -15.91 24.31 6.66
C ALA A 39 -14.79 23.84 7.59
N VAL A 40 -15.02 22.72 8.29
CA VAL A 40 -14.03 22.09 9.16
C VAL A 40 -13.38 20.92 8.42
N ASP A 41 -12.04 20.84 8.45
CA ASP A 41 -11.30 19.71 7.89
C ASP A 41 -11.37 18.47 8.80
N ILE A 42 -10.87 17.34 8.31
CA ILE A 42 -10.82 16.07 9.05
C ILE A 42 -9.94 16.12 10.32
N ASN A 43 -9.13 17.18 10.49
CA ASN A 43 -8.29 17.42 11.67
C ASN A 43 -8.95 18.39 12.67
N GLY A 44 -10.16 18.87 12.39
CA GLY A 44 -10.89 19.81 13.25
C GLY A 44 -10.50 21.29 13.05
N VAL A 45 -9.75 21.63 12.00
CA VAL A 45 -9.36 23.00 11.67
C VAL A 45 -10.43 23.64 10.80
N SER A 46 -10.90 24.84 11.18
CA SER A 46 -11.86 25.61 10.39
C SER A 46 -11.14 26.38 9.28
N HIS A 47 -11.73 26.36 8.09
CA HIS A 47 -11.23 27.04 6.90
C HIS A 47 -12.32 27.83 6.20
N SER A 48 -12.10 29.12 5.99
CA SER A 48 -12.94 30.01 5.18
C SER A 48 -12.23 30.36 3.87
N LEU A 49 -12.89 30.09 2.74
CA LEU A 49 -12.31 30.36 1.42
C LEU A 49 -11.89 31.83 1.29
N TYR A 50 -12.79 32.75 1.63
CA TYR A 50 -12.54 34.17 1.47
C TYR A 50 -11.63 34.68 2.57
N ALA A 51 -12.02 34.51 3.84
CA ALA A 51 -11.35 35.17 4.95
C ALA A 51 -9.92 34.67 5.21
N ASP A 52 -9.69 33.36 5.05
CA ASP A 52 -8.40 32.74 5.39
C ASP A 52 -7.44 32.71 4.20
N TYR A 53 -7.94 32.75 2.95
CA TYR A 53 -7.11 32.60 1.75
C TYR A 53 -7.22 33.77 0.79
N LEU A 54 -8.37 33.94 0.13
CA LEU A 54 -8.47 34.87 -0.99
C LEU A 54 -8.24 36.32 -0.52
N ASP A 55 -8.74 36.71 0.66
CA ASP A 55 -8.56 38.06 1.23
C ASP A 55 -7.13 38.29 1.75
N GLN A 56 -6.38 37.21 2.00
CA GLN A 56 -4.95 37.23 2.31
C GLN A 56 -4.09 37.24 1.04
N GLY A 57 -4.68 37.32 -0.15
CA GLY A 57 -3.97 37.29 -1.43
C GLY A 57 -3.58 35.89 -1.91
N LYS A 58 -4.02 34.82 -1.23
CA LYS A 58 -3.69 33.44 -1.58
C LYS A 58 -4.70 32.88 -2.57
N SER A 59 -4.26 32.52 -3.76
CA SER A 59 -5.13 31.85 -4.74
C SER A 59 -5.36 30.39 -4.34
N VAL A 60 -6.51 29.81 -4.66
CA VAL A 60 -6.88 28.47 -4.15
C VAL A 60 -7.07 27.48 -5.29
N VAL A 61 -6.53 26.26 -5.14
CA VAL A 61 -6.92 25.09 -5.93
C VAL A 61 -7.87 24.26 -5.09
N ILE A 62 -9.07 24.00 -5.60
CA ILE A 62 -10.05 23.12 -4.95
C ILE A 62 -10.28 21.88 -5.81
N ASP A 63 -10.22 20.72 -5.19
CA ASP A 63 -10.54 19.42 -5.77
C ASP A 63 -11.78 18.86 -5.09
N PHE A 64 -12.83 18.66 -5.88
CA PHE A 64 -13.97 17.86 -5.50
C PHE A 64 -13.75 16.46 -6.07
N SER A 65 -13.50 15.50 -5.19
CA SER A 65 -13.25 14.10 -5.52
C SER A 65 -14.09 13.19 -4.64
N ALA A 66 -14.18 11.90 -4.99
CA ALA A 66 -14.89 10.92 -4.18
C ALA A 66 -13.98 9.73 -3.87
N THR A 67 -14.02 9.22 -2.64
CA THR A 67 -13.10 8.13 -2.22
C THR A 67 -13.16 6.87 -3.08
N TRP A 68 -14.31 6.60 -3.71
CA TRP A 68 -14.52 5.45 -4.61
C TRP A 68 -14.11 5.72 -6.07
N CYS A 69 -13.82 6.97 -6.44
CA CYS A 69 -13.61 7.39 -7.81
C CYS A 69 -12.21 7.02 -8.32
N GLY A 70 -12.14 6.02 -9.21
CA GLY A 70 -10.89 5.58 -9.85
C GLY A 70 -10.11 6.70 -10.56
N PRO A 71 -10.74 7.52 -11.44
CA PRO A 71 -10.04 8.66 -12.07
C PRO A 71 -9.50 9.69 -11.07
N CYS A 72 -10.20 9.89 -9.95
CA CYS A 72 -9.78 10.78 -8.88
C CYS A 72 -8.53 10.22 -8.18
N TRP A 73 -8.55 8.92 -7.84
CA TRP A 73 -7.40 8.24 -7.24
C TRP A 73 -6.18 8.25 -8.18
N ASN A 74 -6.39 7.98 -9.47
CA ASN A 74 -5.32 8.07 -10.47
C ASN A 74 -4.68 9.45 -10.51
N TYR A 75 -5.47 10.51 -10.35
CA TYR A 75 -4.95 11.88 -10.26
C TYR A 75 -4.22 12.13 -8.94
N HIS A 76 -4.77 11.68 -7.80
CA HIS A 76 -4.12 11.73 -6.49
C HIS A 76 -2.72 11.11 -6.52
N GLN A 77 -2.59 9.94 -7.15
CA GLN A 77 -1.31 9.23 -7.32
C GLN A 77 -0.29 9.96 -8.21
N THR A 78 -0.70 10.99 -8.96
CA THR A 78 0.26 11.86 -9.68
C THR A 78 0.96 12.85 -8.75
N HIS A 79 0.43 13.07 -7.54
CA HIS A 79 0.87 14.07 -6.58
C HIS A 79 0.85 15.51 -7.09
N ALA A 80 0.13 15.82 -8.18
CA ALA A 80 0.10 17.17 -8.75
C ALA A 80 -0.37 18.26 -7.78
N MET A 81 -1.38 17.97 -6.95
CA MET A 81 -1.85 18.88 -5.92
C MET A 81 -0.87 19.01 -4.76
N ALA A 82 -0.26 17.89 -4.33
CA ALA A 82 0.72 17.86 -3.26
C ALA A 82 1.97 18.64 -3.66
N ASP A 83 2.51 18.39 -4.84
CA ASP A 83 3.66 19.11 -5.37
C ASP A 83 3.37 20.61 -5.49
N PHE A 84 2.17 21.00 -5.95
CA PHE A 84 1.77 22.41 -5.99
C PHE A 84 1.69 23.03 -4.58
N TYR A 85 1.12 22.31 -3.61
CA TYR A 85 1.03 22.75 -2.22
C TYR A 85 2.41 22.89 -1.57
N GLU A 86 3.31 21.92 -1.74
CA GLU A 86 4.67 22.01 -1.19
C GLU A 86 5.43 23.19 -1.80
N ALA A 87 5.22 23.52 -3.08
CA ALA A 87 5.90 24.65 -3.71
C ALA A 87 5.32 26.03 -3.33
N TYR A 88 3.99 26.17 -3.33
CA TYR A 88 3.30 27.48 -3.25
C TYR A 88 2.36 27.63 -2.07
N GLY A 89 2.06 26.54 -1.37
CA GLY A 89 1.27 26.53 -0.13
C GLY A 89 2.08 26.96 1.10
N PRO A 90 1.50 26.80 2.29
CA PRO A 90 2.15 27.12 3.57
C PRO A 90 3.52 26.48 3.79
N ASN A 91 3.78 25.30 3.22
CA ASN A 91 5.09 24.64 3.31
C ASN A 91 6.15 25.26 2.40
N GLY A 92 5.74 26.07 1.42
CA GLY A 92 6.58 26.73 0.44
C GLY A 92 6.49 28.25 0.53
N SER A 93 6.11 28.91 -0.55
CA SER A 93 6.03 30.38 -0.60
C SER A 93 4.80 30.99 0.07
N ASP A 94 3.82 30.19 0.47
CA ASP A 94 2.55 30.62 1.09
C ASP A 94 1.73 31.61 0.24
N GLU A 95 1.87 31.53 -1.09
CA GLU A 95 1.19 32.36 -2.10
C GLU A 95 -0.13 31.75 -2.58
N ALA A 96 -0.36 30.47 -2.29
CA ALA A 96 -1.55 29.75 -2.71
C ALA A 96 -2.02 28.77 -1.62
N MET A 97 -3.20 28.20 -1.82
CA MET A 97 -3.74 27.14 -0.97
C MET A 97 -4.29 26.01 -1.83
N VAL A 98 -4.28 24.80 -1.28
CA VAL A 98 -4.89 23.62 -1.89
C VAL A 98 -5.90 23.05 -0.90
N ILE A 99 -7.06 22.63 -1.39
CA ILE A 99 -8.12 22.03 -0.58
C ILE A 99 -8.67 20.83 -1.35
N PHE A 100 -8.72 19.68 -0.71
CA PHE A 100 -9.50 18.54 -1.17
C PHE A 100 -10.83 18.51 -0.41
N VAL A 101 -11.92 18.35 -1.14
CA VAL A 101 -13.26 18.14 -0.62
C VAL A 101 -13.75 16.77 -1.08
N GLU A 102 -14.08 15.91 -0.12
CA GLU A 102 -14.86 14.70 -0.39
C GLU A 102 -16.26 15.14 -0.84
N GLY A 103 -16.59 14.85 -2.09
CA GLY A 103 -17.76 15.39 -2.75
C GLY A 103 -18.98 14.47 -2.74
N ASP A 104 -18.80 13.17 -2.48
CA ASP A 104 -19.89 12.19 -2.44
C ASP A 104 -20.23 11.73 -1.01
N ILE A 105 -20.35 12.71 -0.15
CA ILE A 105 -20.64 12.61 1.29
C ILE A 105 -21.96 11.90 1.67
N LEU A 106 -22.83 11.61 0.70
CA LEU A 106 -24.03 10.80 0.94
C LEU A 106 -23.71 9.29 0.87
N ASN A 107 -22.61 8.94 0.22
CA ASN A 107 -22.21 7.56 -0.06
C ASN A 107 -20.84 7.20 0.51
N THR A 108 -20.10 8.17 1.06
CA THR A 108 -18.77 8.00 1.67
C THR A 108 -18.78 8.40 3.15
N THR A 109 -17.80 7.94 3.90
CA THR A 109 -17.57 8.31 5.31
C THR A 109 -16.12 8.73 5.55
N LEU A 110 -15.85 9.36 6.69
CA LEU A 110 -14.49 9.65 7.16
C LEU A 110 -13.57 8.42 7.13
N GLU A 111 -14.06 7.23 7.49
CA GLU A 111 -13.29 5.99 7.42
C GLU A 111 -12.84 5.66 5.98
N ASN A 112 -13.67 5.96 4.97
CA ASN A 112 -13.28 5.80 3.57
C ASN A 112 -12.12 6.73 3.18
N ILE A 113 -12.03 7.93 3.75
CA ILE A 113 -10.89 8.85 3.50
C ILE A 113 -9.59 8.21 4.02
N TYR A 114 -9.64 7.53 5.16
CA TYR A 114 -8.52 6.76 5.69
C TYR A 114 -8.25 5.44 4.95
N GLY A 115 -9.02 5.14 3.91
CA GLY A 115 -8.87 3.94 3.06
C GLY A 115 -9.58 2.70 3.59
N GLU A 116 -10.39 2.83 4.64
CA GLU A 116 -11.18 1.73 5.15
C GLU A 116 -12.35 1.43 4.20
N GLN A 117 -12.68 0.15 4.08
CA GLN A 117 -13.81 -0.31 3.28
C GLN A 117 -15.10 -0.13 4.08
N GLY A 118 -15.76 1.00 3.86
CA GLY A 118 -17.04 1.33 4.48
C GLY A 118 -18.21 0.47 3.96
N PRO A 119 -19.37 0.49 4.65
CA PRO A 119 -20.52 -0.34 4.31
C PRO A 119 -21.29 0.14 3.06
N ILE A 120 -20.99 1.34 2.54
CA ILE A 120 -21.75 2.00 1.46
C ILE A 120 -20.92 2.08 0.17
N ALA A 121 -19.69 2.59 0.23
CA ALA A 121 -18.78 2.67 -0.92
C ALA A 121 -17.37 2.17 -0.57
N MET A 122 -16.71 1.56 -1.56
CA MET A 122 -15.32 1.12 -1.47
C MET A 122 -14.39 2.32 -1.65
N SER A 123 -13.36 2.45 -0.81
CA SER A 123 -12.32 3.46 -1.03
C SER A 123 -11.20 2.89 -1.91
N GLN A 124 -10.66 3.72 -2.81
CA GLN A 124 -9.53 3.36 -3.66
C GLN A 124 -8.21 3.21 -2.87
N GLY A 125 -8.11 3.84 -1.70
CA GLY A 125 -6.94 3.78 -0.83
C GLY A 125 -7.00 4.83 0.27
N ASN A 126 -5.91 4.99 1.02
CA ASN A 126 -5.84 6.03 2.04
C ASN A 126 -5.52 7.39 1.40
N TRP A 127 -6.52 8.27 1.34
CA TRP A 127 -6.44 9.60 0.73
C TRP A 127 -5.67 10.63 1.56
N THR A 128 -5.40 10.33 2.83
CA THR A 128 -4.54 11.17 3.67
C THR A 128 -3.07 11.02 3.30
N ILE A 129 -2.67 9.88 2.71
CA ILE A 129 -1.31 9.65 2.24
C ILE A 129 -1.08 10.47 0.97
N GLY A 130 -0.08 11.35 0.98
CA GLY A 130 0.23 12.22 -0.15
C GLY A 130 -0.65 13.46 -0.25
N SER A 131 -1.44 13.77 0.78
CA SER A 131 -2.25 15.00 0.89
C SER A 131 -1.71 15.88 2.02
N PRO A 132 -0.69 16.73 1.77
CA PRO A 132 -0.18 17.67 2.77
C PRO A 132 -1.13 18.85 3.05
N TYR A 133 -2.26 18.92 2.34
CA TYR A 133 -3.26 19.97 2.41
C TYR A 133 -4.54 19.51 3.14
N PRO A 134 -5.39 20.45 3.60
CA PRO A 134 -6.66 20.11 4.24
C PRO A 134 -7.58 19.26 3.37
N ILE A 135 -8.21 18.29 4.03
CA ILE A 135 -9.27 17.44 3.46
C ILE A 135 -10.56 17.77 4.21
N ILE A 136 -11.61 18.16 3.48
CA ILE A 136 -12.90 18.54 4.03
C ILE A 136 -13.93 17.46 3.73
N GLU A 137 -14.60 17.01 4.78
CA GLU A 137 -15.77 16.12 4.76
C GLU A 137 -16.94 16.78 5.52
N ASP A 138 -17.16 18.09 5.30
CA ASP A 138 -18.23 18.84 5.97
C ASP A 138 -19.47 19.00 5.07
N ASN A 139 -20.46 18.16 5.37
CA ASN A 139 -21.71 18.03 4.62
C ASN A 139 -22.58 19.28 4.63
N THR A 140 -22.40 20.13 5.64
CA THR A 140 -23.27 21.30 5.86
C THR A 140 -22.66 22.56 5.27
N ALA A 141 -21.34 22.69 5.35
CA ALA A 141 -20.62 23.88 4.95
C ALA A 141 -20.44 24.01 3.44
N ILE A 142 -20.13 22.92 2.75
CA ILE A 142 -19.79 22.95 1.31
C ILE A 142 -21.04 22.86 0.43
N ASN A 143 -22.15 22.31 0.97
CA ASN A 143 -23.47 22.25 0.33
C ASN A 143 -23.44 21.79 -1.14
N LEU A 144 -22.91 20.59 -1.35
CA LEU A 144 -22.93 19.86 -2.64
C LEU A 144 -24.23 19.08 -2.87
N GLY A 145 -25.23 19.27 -2.00
CA GLY A 145 -26.57 18.70 -2.14
C GLY A 145 -27.43 19.48 -3.15
N ALA A 146 -28.71 19.68 -2.85
CA ALA A 146 -29.67 20.31 -3.78
C ALA A 146 -29.30 21.73 -4.26
N ALA A 147 -28.41 22.44 -3.57
CA ALA A 147 -27.94 23.77 -3.98
C ALA A 147 -26.71 23.75 -4.90
N ASN A 148 -25.95 22.63 -4.93
CA ASN A 148 -24.70 22.40 -5.67
C ASN A 148 -23.98 23.68 -6.14
N LYS A 149 -23.52 24.51 -5.20
CA LYS A 149 -23.05 25.88 -5.52
C LYS A 149 -21.82 25.90 -6.43
N TYR A 150 -21.02 24.85 -6.36
CA TYR A 150 -19.81 24.67 -7.15
C TYR A 150 -20.03 23.92 -8.46
N ASP A 151 -21.29 23.56 -8.77
CA ASP A 151 -21.65 22.82 -9.99
C ASP A 151 -20.81 21.54 -10.16
N VAL A 152 -20.77 20.73 -9.09
CA VAL A 152 -20.09 19.44 -9.06
C VAL A 152 -21.05 18.37 -9.57
N ASP A 153 -20.99 18.08 -10.87
CA ASP A 153 -21.83 17.06 -11.52
C ASP A 153 -21.10 15.72 -11.76
N TYR A 154 -19.77 15.72 -11.62
CA TYR A 154 -18.91 14.55 -11.79
C TYR A 154 -17.61 14.72 -11.00
N PHE A 155 -16.93 13.59 -10.78
CA PHE A 155 -15.65 13.54 -10.09
C PHE A 155 -14.53 13.01 -11.02
N PRO A 156 -13.30 13.57 -10.94
CA PRO A 156 -12.95 14.76 -10.18
C PRO A 156 -13.50 16.02 -10.87
N THR A 157 -13.92 17.00 -10.08
CA THR A 157 -14.22 18.37 -10.54
C THR A 157 -13.30 19.32 -9.79
N MET A 158 -12.51 20.11 -10.51
CA MET A 158 -11.51 20.97 -9.90
C MET A 158 -11.64 22.42 -10.40
N TYR A 159 -11.31 23.37 -9.53
CA TYR A 159 -11.21 24.78 -9.90
C TYR A 159 -9.94 25.41 -9.34
N THR A 160 -9.35 26.34 -10.09
CA THR A 160 -8.48 27.37 -9.52
C THR A 160 -9.30 28.62 -9.24
N ILE A 161 -9.02 29.30 -8.13
CA ILE A 161 -9.74 30.50 -7.68
C ILE A 161 -8.72 31.61 -7.47
N CYS A 162 -8.90 32.71 -8.19
CA CYS A 162 -7.97 33.83 -8.15
C CYS A 162 -8.23 34.73 -6.94
N ALA A 163 -7.20 35.00 -6.14
CA ALA A 163 -7.33 35.79 -4.91
C ALA A 163 -7.87 37.21 -5.15
N GLU A 164 -7.40 37.87 -6.21
CA GLU A 164 -7.72 39.27 -6.49
C GLU A 164 -9.16 39.45 -7.01
N THR A 165 -9.60 38.57 -7.91
CA THR A 165 -10.91 38.69 -8.57
C THR A 165 -11.98 37.84 -7.90
N LYS A 166 -11.59 36.87 -7.06
CA LYS A 166 -12.43 35.82 -6.48
C LYS A 166 -13.09 34.91 -7.52
N THR A 167 -12.58 34.90 -8.76
CA THR A 167 -13.22 34.17 -9.85
C THR A 167 -12.64 32.76 -10.03
N THR A 168 -13.49 31.81 -10.41
CA THR A 168 -13.13 30.42 -10.68
C THR A 168 -12.66 30.19 -12.12
N THR A 169 -11.84 29.17 -12.33
CA THR A 169 -11.52 28.61 -13.65
C THR A 169 -11.39 27.10 -13.50
N LYS A 170 -12.07 26.33 -14.35
CA LYS A 170 -12.03 24.85 -14.32
C LYS A 170 -10.60 24.35 -14.49
N ALA A 171 -10.24 23.33 -13.72
CA ALA A 171 -8.85 22.91 -13.53
C ALA A 171 -8.64 21.39 -13.52
N ASP A 172 -9.60 20.63 -14.05
CA ASP A 172 -9.63 19.17 -13.93
C ASP A 172 -8.32 18.51 -14.31
N GLN A 173 -7.79 17.75 -13.36
CA GLN A 173 -6.62 16.88 -13.49
C GLN A 173 -5.38 17.55 -14.09
N LYS A 174 -5.21 18.86 -13.86
CA LYS A 174 -4.02 19.60 -14.29
C LYS A 174 -2.78 19.17 -13.51
N THR A 175 -1.63 19.13 -14.18
CA THR A 175 -0.34 18.94 -13.50
C THR A 175 0.01 20.15 -12.63
N ALA A 176 0.93 20.00 -11.69
CA ALA A 176 1.42 21.12 -10.87
C ALA A 176 1.91 22.32 -11.72
N VAL A 177 2.58 22.05 -12.85
CA VAL A 177 3.02 23.08 -13.82
C VAL A 177 1.83 23.80 -14.46
N GLN A 178 0.78 23.07 -14.82
CA GLN A 178 -0.42 23.64 -15.42
C GLN A 178 -1.24 24.44 -14.41
N LEU A 179 -1.35 23.97 -13.16
CA LEU A 179 -1.98 24.70 -12.05
C LEU A 179 -1.23 26.02 -11.78
N ARG A 180 0.11 25.97 -11.66
CA ARG A 180 0.97 27.15 -11.55
C ARG A 180 0.71 28.14 -12.69
N THR A 181 0.71 27.66 -13.93
CA THR A 181 0.50 28.52 -15.11
C THR A 181 -0.88 29.19 -15.07
N GLN A 182 -1.91 28.46 -14.66
CA GLN A 182 -3.27 28.97 -14.59
C GLN A 182 -3.44 30.02 -13.49
N ILE A 183 -2.92 29.78 -12.28
CA ILE A 183 -2.96 30.78 -11.20
C ILE A 183 -2.09 31.99 -11.53
N SER A 184 -0.93 31.78 -12.16
CA SER A 184 -0.03 32.86 -12.59
C SER A 184 -0.64 33.81 -13.63
N ALA A 185 -1.73 33.39 -14.31
CA ALA A 185 -2.49 34.27 -15.20
C ALA A 185 -3.32 35.32 -14.42
N CYS A 186 -3.60 35.06 -13.15
CA CYS A 186 -4.28 36.00 -12.25
C CYS A 186 -3.28 36.82 -11.44
N SER A 187 -2.41 36.15 -10.68
CA SER A 187 -1.34 36.78 -9.92
C SER A 187 -0.07 35.94 -10.02
N PRO A 188 1.09 36.53 -10.38
CA PRO A 188 2.33 35.77 -10.54
C PRO A 188 2.72 35.04 -9.26
N LEU A 189 2.94 33.73 -9.34
CA LEU A 189 3.53 32.95 -8.26
C LEU A 189 5.06 33.02 -8.35
N VAL A 190 5.69 33.57 -7.32
CA VAL A 190 7.15 33.76 -7.24
C VAL A 190 7.85 32.47 -6.83
N GLY A 191 7.30 31.76 -5.84
CA GLY A 191 7.92 30.60 -5.22
C GLY A 191 9.16 30.96 -4.38
N VAL A 192 9.80 29.93 -3.84
CA VAL A 192 11.02 30.03 -3.00
C VAL A 192 12.17 29.28 -3.65
N ALA A 193 13.41 29.71 -3.39
CA ALA A 193 14.59 29.03 -3.90
C ALA A 193 15.01 27.86 -2.98
N ASN A 194 15.79 26.90 -3.50
CA ASN A 194 16.42 25.82 -2.74
C ASN A 194 15.43 25.00 -1.89
N HIS A 195 14.23 24.78 -2.42
CA HIS A 195 13.19 24.00 -1.75
C HIS A 195 13.18 22.58 -2.31
N GLY A 196 13.95 21.70 -1.69
CA GLY A 196 14.04 20.29 -2.06
C GLY A 196 13.39 19.36 -1.03
N LYS A 197 13.00 18.17 -1.47
CA LYS A 197 12.49 17.10 -0.61
C LYS A 197 13.28 15.82 -0.85
N ILE A 198 13.55 15.09 0.22
CA ILE A 198 14.05 13.72 0.14
C ILE A 198 12.91 12.73 0.39
N GLU A 199 12.80 11.71 -0.44
CA GLU A 199 11.83 10.62 -0.27
C GLU A 199 12.58 9.30 -0.20
N VAL A 200 12.38 8.55 0.88
CA VAL A 200 12.96 7.22 1.07
C VAL A 200 11.89 6.19 0.71
N PRO A 201 11.99 5.50 -0.43
CA PRO A 201 10.93 4.59 -0.90
C PRO A 201 10.76 3.34 -0.03
N THR A 202 11.78 2.99 0.75
CA THR A 202 11.82 1.77 1.56
C THR A 202 11.88 2.16 3.03
N THR A 203 10.79 1.93 3.76
CA THR A 203 10.71 2.21 5.21
C THR A 203 11.35 1.11 6.06
N VAL A 204 11.44 -0.12 5.54
CA VAL A 204 12.07 -1.26 6.21
C VAL A 204 12.96 -1.99 5.22
N LEU A 205 14.25 -2.07 5.53
CA LEU A 205 15.26 -2.81 4.77
C LEU A 205 15.66 -4.06 5.56
N ARG A 206 15.60 -5.22 4.90
CA ARG A 206 15.94 -6.51 5.52
C ARG A 206 17.35 -6.96 5.13
N ILE A 207 18.12 -7.44 6.10
CA ILE A 207 19.44 -8.03 5.92
C ILE A 207 19.48 -9.44 6.51
N CYS A 208 20.27 -10.35 5.93
CA CYS A 208 20.45 -11.71 6.46
C CYS A 208 21.60 -11.82 7.45
N ASP A 209 22.54 -10.89 7.41
CA ASP A 209 23.73 -10.86 8.26
C ASP A 209 23.98 -9.47 8.79
N GLU A 210 24.43 -9.40 10.04
CA GLU A 210 24.90 -8.15 10.62
C GLU A 210 26.12 -7.63 9.86
N GLY A 211 26.13 -6.34 9.51
CA GLY A 211 27.17 -5.76 8.66
C GLY A 211 27.02 -6.11 7.18
N GLN A 212 25.86 -6.61 6.75
CA GLN A 212 25.60 -6.84 5.32
C GLN A 212 25.73 -5.53 4.55
N VAL A 213 26.41 -5.60 3.41
CA VAL A 213 26.59 -4.48 2.50
C VAL A 213 25.44 -4.44 1.50
N ALA A 214 24.76 -3.30 1.38
CA ALA A 214 23.68 -3.10 0.43
C ALA A 214 23.65 -1.67 -0.11
N ASP A 215 22.97 -1.51 -1.25
CA ASP A 215 22.74 -0.20 -1.84
C ASP A 215 21.49 0.44 -1.23
N ILE A 216 21.58 1.73 -0.90
CA ILE A 216 20.44 2.53 -0.46
C ILE A 216 20.05 3.46 -1.60
N THR A 217 18.77 3.48 -1.94
CA THR A 217 18.24 4.38 -2.97
C THR A 217 17.21 5.33 -2.39
N THR A 218 17.32 6.61 -2.71
CA THR A 218 16.39 7.66 -2.34
C THR A 218 16.03 8.54 -3.55
N LYS A 219 14.99 9.36 -3.43
CA LYS A 219 14.49 10.26 -4.46
C LYS A 219 14.59 11.71 -4.00
N LEU A 220 15.25 12.55 -4.79
CA LEU A 220 15.36 13.98 -4.60
C LEU A 220 14.33 14.68 -5.50
N LYS A 221 13.40 15.42 -4.90
CA LYS A 221 12.43 16.28 -5.59
C LYS A 221 12.79 17.76 -5.44
N ASN A 222 12.38 18.57 -6.42
CA ASN A 222 12.56 20.02 -6.40
C ASN A 222 11.19 20.73 -6.46
N TYR A 223 10.88 21.47 -5.39
CA TYR A 223 9.74 22.38 -5.29
C TYR A 223 10.15 23.85 -5.47
N GLY A 224 11.44 24.13 -5.47
CA GLY A 224 11.99 25.47 -5.59
C GLY A 224 11.80 26.08 -6.98
N ASN A 225 11.76 27.41 -7.03
CA ASN A 225 11.64 28.18 -8.26
C ASN A 225 12.94 28.19 -9.10
N ASN A 226 14.06 27.79 -8.51
CA ASN A 226 15.34 27.56 -9.17
C ASN A 226 15.64 26.05 -9.32
N PRO A 227 16.29 25.63 -10.41
CA PRO A 227 16.75 24.25 -10.52
C PRO A 227 17.76 23.88 -9.42
N ILE A 228 17.69 22.64 -8.93
CA ILE A 228 18.75 22.08 -8.09
C ILE A 228 19.86 21.60 -9.02
N ALA A 229 20.99 22.30 -8.98
CA ALA A 229 22.19 21.99 -9.75
C ALA A 229 23.18 21.13 -8.94
N THR A 230 23.27 21.38 -7.64
CA THR A 230 24.06 20.58 -6.69
C THR A 230 23.28 20.36 -5.40
N ALA A 231 23.50 19.22 -4.75
CA ALA A 231 23.06 18.98 -3.37
C ALA A 231 23.93 17.89 -2.74
N THR A 232 24.04 17.89 -1.42
CA THR A 232 24.68 16.82 -0.65
C THR A 232 23.57 15.96 -0.03
N VAL A 233 23.63 14.64 -0.17
CA VAL A 233 22.72 13.73 0.53
C VAL A 233 23.56 12.80 1.38
N VAL A 234 23.18 12.62 2.64
CA VAL A 234 23.89 11.74 3.58
C VAL A 234 22.96 10.66 4.10
N VAL A 235 23.53 9.49 4.37
CA VAL A 235 22.90 8.45 5.19
C VAL A 235 23.57 8.49 6.55
N LYS A 236 22.78 8.55 7.61
CA LYS A 236 23.25 8.43 8.98
C LYS A 236 22.75 7.15 9.62
N GLU A 237 23.60 6.57 10.45
CA GLU A 237 23.29 5.47 11.36
C GLU A 237 23.40 6.01 12.78
N ASN A 238 22.30 5.96 13.54
CA ASN A 238 22.25 6.47 14.92
C ASN A 238 22.83 7.89 15.05
N GLY A 239 22.56 8.75 14.06
CA GLY A 239 23.04 10.13 13.97
C GLY A 239 24.46 10.33 13.43
N THR A 240 25.21 9.26 13.15
CA THR A 240 26.57 9.33 12.57
C THR A 240 26.51 9.13 11.06
N VAL A 241 27.12 10.01 10.27
CA VAL A 241 27.18 9.86 8.80
C VAL A 241 27.98 8.62 8.43
N VAL A 242 27.33 7.68 7.74
CA VAL A 242 27.92 6.43 7.23
C VAL A 242 28.11 6.44 5.71
N ALA A 243 27.34 7.28 4.99
CA ALA A 243 27.53 7.47 3.56
C ALA A 243 27.20 8.91 3.14
N THR A 244 27.86 9.38 2.08
CA THR A 244 27.63 10.71 1.50
C THR A 244 27.62 10.62 -0.01
N LYS A 245 26.66 11.28 -0.65
CA LYS A 245 26.52 11.35 -2.11
C LYS A 245 26.24 12.79 -2.52
N ASN A 246 27.04 13.30 -3.44
CA ASN A 246 26.79 14.61 -4.04
C ASN A 246 25.97 14.44 -5.31
N TYR A 247 24.79 15.03 -5.33
CA TYR A 247 24.00 15.20 -6.54
C TYR A 247 24.60 16.34 -7.38
N THR A 248 24.71 16.12 -8.69
CA THR A 248 25.01 17.17 -9.68
C THR A 248 24.08 16.99 -10.87
N GLY A 249 23.50 18.07 -11.37
CA GLY A 249 22.53 18.00 -12.47
C GLY A 249 21.82 19.31 -12.74
N ASN A 250 20.56 19.20 -13.16
CA ASN A 250 19.66 20.33 -13.38
C ASN A 250 18.22 19.85 -13.13
N LEU A 251 17.90 19.57 -11.87
CA LEU A 251 16.57 19.13 -11.47
C LEU A 251 15.63 20.34 -11.43
N ALA A 252 14.83 20.53 -12.48
CA ALA A 252 13.85 21.60 -12.56
C ALA A 252 12.68 21.40 -11.56
N GLN A 253 11.97 22.48 -11.24
CA GLN A 253 10.76 22.43 -10.43
C GLN A 253 9.75 21.43 -11.02
N PHE A 254 9.20 20.55 -10.18
CA PHE A 254 8.22 19.52 -10.57
C PHE A 254 8.72 18.50 -11.61
N ALA A 255 10.02 18.44 -11.88
CA ALA A 255 10.58 17.36 -12.69
C ALA A 255 10.45 16.02 -11.95
N THR A 256 10.48 14.92 -12.70
CA THR A 256 10.59 13.58 -12.12
C THR A 256 11.77 13.53 -11.14
N ALA A 257 11.51 13.02 -9.93
CA ALA A 257 12.50 12.99 -8.86
C ALA A 257 13.82 12.32 -9.30
N ALA A 258 14.94 12.98 -9.01
CA ALA A 258 16.26 12.41 -9.26
C ALA A 258 16.53 11.24 -8.32
N THR A 259 17.11 10.17 -8.84
CA THR A 259 17.48 9.01 -8.00
C THR A 259 18.88 9.23 -7.45
N VAL A 260 19.04 9.09 -6.14
CA VAL A 260 20.34 9.15 -5.46
C VAL A 260 20.60 7.77 -4.87
N THR A 261 21.68 7.13 -5.32
CA THR A 261 22.08 5.79 -4.87
C THR A 261 23.41 5.85 -4.13
N PHE A 262 23.38 5.32 -2.91
CA PHE A 262 24.54 5.07 -2.06
C PHE A 262 24.93 3.61 -2.27
N GLU A 263 26.09 3.40 -2.87
CA GLU A 263 26.60 2.05 -3.15
C GLU A 263 27.37 1.54 -1.94
N GLY A 264 27.16 0.28 -1.59
CA GLY A 264 28.02 -0.42 -0.63
C GLY A 264 27.93 0.07 0.82
N VAL A 265 26.74 0.43 1.29
CA VAL A 265 26.54 0.84 2.69
C VAL A 265 26.50 -0.40 3.58
N THR A 266 27.32 -0.41 4.63
CA THR A 266 27.33 -1.47 5.64
C THR A 266 26.16 -1.24 6.59
N LEU A 267 25.28 -2.24 6.73
CA LEU A 267 24.04 -2.12 7.48
C LEU A 267 24.05 -2.96 8.77
N HIS A 268 23.49 -2.40 9.83
CA HIS A 268 23.40 -2.98 11.15
C HIS A 268 21.93 -3.00 11.60
N ALA A 269 21.46 -4.16 12.02
CA ALA A 269 20.06 -4.29 12.44
C ALA A 269 19.79 -3.54 13.74
N ALA A 270 18.53 -3.14 13.93
CA ALA A 270 18.07 -2.35 15.08
C ALA A 270 18.76 -0.97 15.25
N SER A 271 19.51 -0.52 14.25
CA SER A 271 19.93 0.88 14.14
C SER A 271 18.85 1.70 13.45
N THR A 272 18.72 2.97 13.86
CA THR A 272 17.88 3.94 13.16
C THR A 272 18.68 4.58 12.05
N TYR A 273 18.19 4.50 10.82
CA TYR A 273 18.80 5.17 9.68
C TYR A 273 18.00 6.38 9.24
N THR A 274 18.70 7.47 9.01
CA THR A 274 18.14 8.67 8.41
C THR A 274 18.86 8.98 7.10
N VAL A 275 18.11 9.51 6.13
CA VAL A 275 18.63 10.09 4.90
C VAL A 275 18.34 11.58 4.97
N GLU A 276 19.38 12.39 4.86
CA GLU A 276 19.27 13.85 4.97
C GLU A 276 19.76 14.54 3.70
N LEU A 277 19.00 15.53 3.24
CA LEU A 277 19.33 16.43 2.14
C LEU A 277 19.93 17.73 2.69
N LEU A 278 21.13 18.05 2.25
CA LEU A 278 21.96 19.17 2.70
C LEU A 278 22.48 19.98 1.49
N ASP A 279 22.96 21.20 1.73
CA ASP A 279 23.71 22.05 0.78
C ASP A 279 23.08 22.19 -0.62
N ILE A 280 21.78 22.52 -0.71
CA ILE A 280 21.10 22.73 -1.99
C ILE A 280 21.65 23.99 -2.66
N ASN A 281 22.33 23.81 -3.80
CA ASN A 281 23.03 24.87 -4.53
C ASN A 281 24.02 25.67 -3.66
N GLY A 282 24.57 25.06 -2.62
CA GLY A 282 25.51 25.70 -1.70
C GLY A 282 24.88 26.49 -0.54
N GLU A 283 23.57 26.38 -0.35
CA GLU A 283 22.82 26.99 0.76
C GLU A 283 21.98 25.92 1.48
N ASP A 284 21.45 26.26 2.65
CA ASP A 284 20.50 25.40 3.36
C ASP A 284 19.19 25.26 2.57
N ALA A 285 18.48 24.15 2.82
CA ALA A 285 17.17 23.95 2.24
C ALA A 285 16.16 24.96 2.81
N PHE A 286 15.24 25.43 1.98
CA PHE A 286 14.22 26.38 2.43
C PHE A 286 13.32 25.81 3.54
N ASN A 287 12.90 24.55 3.40
CA ASN A 287 12.06 23.85 4.37
C ASN A 287 12.80 22.59 4.84
N GLU A 288 13.40 22.67 6.03
CA GLU A 288 14.15 21.57 6.63
C GLU A 288 13.27 20.35 6.97
N GLU A 289 11.97 20.54 7.19
CA GLU A 289 11.05 19.43 7.53
C GLU A 289 10.89 18.41 6.39
N LEU A 290 11.16 18.81 5.15
CA LEU A 290 11.10 17.95 3.96
C LEU A 290 12.44 17.27 3.63
N THR A 291 13.50 17.59 4.38
CA THR A 291 14.87 17.17 4.03
C THR A 291 15.31 15.87 4.69
N THR A 292 14.47 15.28 5.56
CA THR A 292 14.81 14.05 6.28
C THR A 292 13.79 12.96 5.99
N GLY A 293 14.29 11.76 5.69
CA GLY A 293 13.50 10.54 5.66
C GLY A 293 14.16 9.45 6.49
N GLU A 294 13.37 8.53 7.03
CA GLU A 294 13.87 7.48 7.91
C GLU A 294 13.53 6.09 7.35
N PHE A 295 14.36 5.12 7.70
CA PHE A 295 14.08 3.71 7.47
C PHE A 295 14.72 2.85 8.55
N ASP A 296 14.11 1.70 8.80
CA ASP A 296 14.59 0.71 9.74
C ASP A 296 15.37 -0.39 9.01
N VAL A 297 16.40 -0.92 9.69
CA VAL A 297 17.07 -2.14 9.26
C VAL A 297 16.75 -3.27 10.21
N ILE A 298 16.26 -4.38 9.67
CA ILE A 298 15.90 -5.57 10.45
C ILE A 298 16.62 -6.81 9.92
N LEU A 299 16.94 -7.73 10.83
CA LEU A 299 17.47 -9.04 10.49
C LEU A 299 16.35 -9.96 9.98
N ALA A 300 16.66 -10.73 8.94
CA ALA A 300 15.86 -11.84 8.48
C ALA A 300 15.82 -12.91 9.57
N ASN A 301 14.64 -13.50 9.81
CA ASN A 301 14.56 -14.62 10.75
C ASN A 301 15.21 -15.87 10.14
N GLU A 302 15.75 -16.69 11.03
CA GLU A 302 16.37 -17.96 10.70
C GLU A 302 15.31 -19.05 10.42
N SER A 303 15.56 -19.88 9.43
CA SER A 303 14.76 -21.06 9.09
C SER A 303 15.62 -22.31 8.96
N ASN A 304 14.97 -23.46 9.05
CA ASN A 304 15.51 -24.70 8.51
C ASN A 304 15.25 -24.75 6.99
N ASN A 305 15.85 -25.73 6.31
CA ASN A 305 15.60 -25.97 4.89
C ASN A 305 14.17 -26.45 4.60
N ASN A 306 13.51 -27.08 5.58
CA ASN A 306 12.10 -27.44 5.47
C ASN A 306 11.23 -26.25 5.89
N ILE A 307 10.44 -25.75 4.95
CA ILE A 307 9.54 -24.62 5.15
C ILE A 307 8.12 -24.99 4.70
N LEU A 308 7.13 -24.35 5.35
CA LEU A 308 5.75 -24.32 4.90
C LEU A 308 5.45 -22.89 4.43
N VAL A 309 5.07 -22.74 3.17
CA VAL A 309 4.64 -21.46 2.59
C VAL A 309 3.13 -21.47 2.52
N GLU A 310 2.50 -20.49 3.16
CA GLU A 310 1.07 -20.27 3.17
C GLU A 310 0.76 -18.95 2.48
N CYS A 311 0.02 -19.01 1.38
CA CYS A 311 -0.45 -17.84 0.64
C CYS A 311 -1.93 -17.65 0.93
N TYR A 312 -2.32 -16.52 1.50
CA TYR A 312 -3.72 -16.10 1.56
C TYR A 312 -4.08 -15.43 0.23
N THR A 313 -5.01 -16.02 -0.51
CA THR A 313 -5.52 -15.46 -1.76
C THR A 313 -6.60 -14.43 -1.48
N ASP A 314 -6.70 -13.39 -2.31
CA ASP A 314 -7.78 -12.42 -2.24
C ASP A 314 -8.98 -12.85 -3.10
N SER A 315 -9.84 -11.87 -3.46
CA SER A 315 -11.02 -12.13 -4.27
C SER A 315 -10.71 -12.45 -5.74
N TYR A 316 -9.47 -12.25 -6.19
CA TYR A 316 -9.04 -12.46 -7.56
C TYR A 316 -7.85 -13.43 -7.61
N PRO A 317 -7.98 -14.68 -7.10
CA PRO A 317 -6.86 -15.62 -6.97
C PRO A 317 -6.14 -15.96 -8.30
N GLY A 318 -6.78 -15.73 -9.45
CA GLY A 318 -6.23 -16.02 -10.78
C GLY A 318 -5.07 -15.14 -11.23
N GLU A 319 -4.91 -13.94 -10.65
CA GLU A 319 -3.80 -13.03 -10.98
C GLU A 319 -2.61 -13.13 -10.02
N MET A 320 -2.83 -13.76 -8.87
CA MET A 320 -1.84 -13.89 -7.80
C MET A 320 -0.86 -15.03 -8.08
N SER A 321 0.44 -14.73 -8.09
CA SER A 321 1.49 -15.75 -8.06
C SER A 321 2.71 -15.28 -7.27
N TRP A 322 3.53 -16.21 -6.82
CA TRP A 322 4.73 -15.87 -6.06
C TRP A 322 5.90 -16.80 -6.34
N GLN A 323 7.10 -16.34 -6.00
CA GLN A 323 8.35 -17.09 -6.11
C GLN A 323 9.21 -16.85 -4.88
N ILE A 324 9.95 -17.87 -4.44
CA ILE A 324 11.09 -17.73 -3.53
C ILE A 324 12.35 -17.91 -4.37
N LYS A 325 13.30 -16.98 -4.22
CA LYS A 325 14.60 -17.05 -4.89
C LYS A 325 15.73 -17.13 -3.88
N ASP A 326 16.74 -17.93 -4.21
CA ASP A 326 18.02 -17.94 -3.50
C ASP A 326 18.88 -16.69 -3.80
N SER A 327 20.05 -16.58 -3.17
CA SER A 327 20.95 -15.43 -3.35
C SER A 327 21.54 -15.32 -4.77
N ASP A 328 21.61 -16.42 -5.51
CA ASP A 328 21.99 -16.45 -6.93
C ASP A 328 20.84 -16.02 -7.86
N GLY A 329 19.64 -15.79 -7.32
CA GLY A 329 18.45 -15.37 -8.04
C GLY A 329 17.67 -16.52 -8.70
N THR A 330 18.01 -17.77 -8.40
CA THR A 330 17.32 -18.97 -8.89
C THR A 330 16.02 -19.16 -8.13
N VAL A 331 14.94 -19.47 -8.85
CA VAL A 331 13.64 -19.77 -8.24
C VAL A 331 13.66 -21.16 -7.63
N VAL A 332 13.51 -21.26 -6.31
CA VAL A 332 13.55 -22.50 -5.52
C VAL A 332 12.18 -22.97 -5.03
N ALA A 333 11.20 -22.05 -4.97
CA ALA A 333 9.80 -22.36 -4.70
C ALA A 333 8.89 -21.37 -5.45
N PHE A 334 7.66 -21.78 -5.74
CA PHE A 334 6.67 -20.94 -6.41
C PHE A 334 5.25 -21.44 -6.19
N GLY A 335 4.27 -20.55 -6.29
CA GLY A 335 2.85 -20.87 -6.23
C GLY A 335 2.01 -19.95 -7.11
N GLY A 336 0.78 -20.37 -7.40
CA GLY A 336 -0.12 -19.69 -8.33
C GLY A 336 0.29 -19.82 -9.81
N PRO A 337 -0.49 -19.22 -10.74
CA PRO A 337 -1.79 -18.60 -10.50
C PRO A 337 -2.82 -19.60 -9.98
N TYR A 338 -3.77 -19.12 -9.18
CA TYR A 338 -4.76 -19.97 -8.50
C TYR A 338 -6.09 -20.01 -9.26
N GLN A 339 -7.02 -20.88 -8.86
CA GLN A 339 -8.29 -21.07 -9.56
C GLN A 339 -9.31 -19.99 -9.15
N GLY A 340 -9.46 -18.98 -10.01
CA GLY A 340 -10.50 -17.95 -9.93
C GLY A 340 -11.72 -18.26 -10.81
N THR A 341 -12.59 -17.26 -11.00
CA THR A 341 -13.70 -17.39 -11.96
C THR A 341 -13.17 -17.38 -13.41
N PRO A 342 -13.80 -18.09 -14.36
CA PRO A 342 -13.39 -18.09 -15.78
C PRO A 342 -13.48 -16.73 -16.48
N SER A 343 -14.06 -15.72 -15.84
CA SER A 343 -14.39 -14.41 -16.44
C SER A 343 -13.62 -13.24 -15.84
N GLY A 344 -12.66 -13.50 -14.94
CA GLY A 344 -11.91 -12.44 -14.25
C GLY A 344 -12.75 -11.63 -13.27
N ASN A 345 -13.94 -12.13 -12.92
CA ASN A 345 -14.76 -11.55 -11.87
C ASN A 345 -14.29 -12.06 -10.50
N ALA A 346 -14.55 -11.26 -9.46
CA ALA A 346 -14.28 -11.64 -8.07
C ALA A 346 -14.89 -13.00 -7.71
N GLY A 347 -14.16 -13.80 -6.93
CA GLY A 347 -14.54 -15.12 -6.46
C GLY A 347 -13.83 -16.27 -7.20
N GLY A 348 -14.32 -17.48 -6.98
CA GLY A 348 -13.72 -18.72 -7.48
C GLY A 348 -13.36 -19.68 -6.35
N ASP A 349 -12.95 -20.89 -6.72
CA ASP A 349 -12.71 -21.98 -5.75
C ASP A 349 -11.57 -21.66 -4.79
N ASP A 350 -10.56 -20.93 -5.26
CA ASP A 350 -9.42 -20.53 -4.45
C ASP A 350 -9.56 -19.11 -3.87
N ALA A 351 -10.64 -18.37 -4.09
CA ALA A 351 -10.74 -16.97 -3.64
C ALA A 351 -10.93 -16.86 -2.12
N ASN A 352 -10.20 -15.93 -1.47
CA ASN A 352 -10.25 -15.71 -0.01
C ASN A 352 -9.92 -16.98 0.81
N THR A 353 -8.97 -17.79 0.34
CA THR A 353 -8.55 -19.06 0.97
C THR A 353 -7.05 -19.10 1.27
N ILE A 354 -6.61 -20.05 2.10
CA ILE A 354 -5.18 -20.29 2.37
C ILE A 354 -4.68 -21.46 1.53
N LYS A 355 -3.59 -21.24 0.79
CA LYS A 355 -2.91 -22.24 -0.03
C LYS A 355 -1.55 -22.55 0.59
N GLY A 356 -1.42 -23.74 1.17
CA GLY A 356 -0.21 -24.21 1.86
C GLY A 356 0.64 -25.14 1.00
N TYR A 357 1.96 -24.93 1.02
CA TYR A 357 2.94 -25.70 0.26
C TYR A 357 4.20 -25.97 1.10
N GLY A 358 4.53 -27.25 1.28
CA GLY A 358 5.78 -27.65 1.91
C GLY A 358 6.92 -27.70 0.89
N TYR A 359 8.06 -27.07 1.20
CA TYR A 359 9.28 -27.15 0.40
C TYR A 359 10.46 -27.60 1.25
N ALA A 360 11.36 -28.35 0.61
CA ALA A 360 12.68 -28.65 1.12
C ALA A 360 13.71 -27.89 0.27
N LEU A 361 14.23 -26.79 0.81
CA LEU A 361 15.23 -25.94 0.17
C LEU A 361 16.57 -26.70 0.06
N THR A 362 17.23 -26.56 -1.07
CA THR A 362 18.54 -27.15 -1.33
C THR A 362 19.65 -26.17 -1.00
N GLY A 363 20.74 -26.65 -0.43
CA GLY A 363 21.90 -25.82 -0.06
C GLY A 363 22.10 -25.76 1.45
N ASP A 364 23.20 -25.12 1.85
CA ASP A 364 23.51 -24.85 3.24
C ASP A 364 22.84 -23.53 3.68
N ILE A 365 23.65 -22.54 4.05
CA ILE A 365 23.20 -21.22 4.51
C ILE A 365 22.98 -20.34 3.29
N ASP A 366 21.78 -19.80 3.15
CA ASP A 366 21.44 -18.89 2.07
C ASP A 366 20.41 -17.85 2.53
N CYS A 367 20.37 -16.72 1.82
CA CYS A 367 19.51 -15.58 2.07
C CYS A 367 18.44 -15.51 0.99
N TYR A 368 17.20 -15.84 1.35
CA TYR A 368 16.13 -15.98 0.38
C TYR A 368 15.30 -14.71 0.24
N SER A 369 14.85 -14.44 -0.98
CA SER A 369 13.90 -13.36 -1.28
C SER A 369 12.53 -13.93 -1.67
N VAL A 370 11.47 -13.17 -1.41
CA VAL A 370 10.10 -13.51 -1.82
C VAL A 370 9.65 -12.50 -2.87
N VAL A 371 9.21 -13.00 -4.02
CA VAL A 371 8.68 -12.19 -5.12
C VAL A 371 7.18 -12.41 -5.19
N PHE A 372 6.41 -11.36 -4.97
CA PHE A 372 4.97 -11.29 -5.17
C PHE A 372 4.69 -10.82 -6.58
N LYS A 373 3.67 -11.39 -7.22
CA LYS A 373 3.24 -11.02 -8.56
C LYS A 373 1.73 -10.96 -8.63
N ASP A 374 1.28 -9.96 -9.34
CA ASP A 374 -0.11 -9.75 -9.69
C ASP A 374 -0.18 -9.36 -11.17
N SER A 375 -0.93 -10.12 -11.96
CA SER A 375 -1.03 -9.86 -13.40
C SER A 375 -1.94 -8.68 -13.76
N TYR A 376 -2.82 -8.23 -12.86
CA TYR A 376 -3.71 -7.08 -13.12
C TYR A 376 -3.07 -5.76 -12.67
N GLY A 377 -2.36 -5.78 -11.55
CA GLY A 377 -1.49 -4.70 -11.08
C GLY A 377 -2.08 -3.82 -9.97
N ASP A 378 -3.10 -4.30 -9.25
CA ASP A 378 -3.66 -3.66 -8.05
C ASP A 378 -3.12 -4.27 -6.74
N GLY A 379 -2.28 -5.31 -6.85
CA GLY A 379 -1.61 -5.96 -5.73
C GLY A 379 -2.54 -6.88 -4.94
N TRP A 380 -2.15 -7.22 -3.71
CA TRP A 380 -2.89 -8.16 -2.87
C TRP A 380 -3.40 -7.42 -1.63
N SER A 381 -4.61 -6.86 -1.76
CA SER A 381 -5.16 -5.88 -0.81
C SER A 381 -6.34 -6.40 0.02
N ALA A 382 -6.73 -7.68 -0.11
CA ALA A 382 -7.91 -8.22 0.57
C ALA A 382 -7.63 -9.41 1.51
N GLY A 383 -8.38 -9.49 2.62
CA GLY A 383 -8.51 -10.67 3.47
C GLY A 383 -9.13 -10.38 4.84
N THR A 384 -9.84 -11.37 5.40
CA THR A 384 -10.61 -11.24 6.66
C THR A 384 -10.19 -12.25 7.74
N GLN A 385 -8.98 -12.81 7.64
CA GLN A 385 -8.47 -13.85 8.54
C GLN A 385 -7.13 -13.46 9.21
N ASP A 386 -6.56 -14.39 10.00
CA ASP A 386 -5.39 -14.22 10.89
C ASP A 386 -4.14 -13.59 10.25
N PHE A 387 -3.99 -13.63 8.92
CA PHE A 387 -2.99 -12.85 8.15
C PHE A 387 -3.43 -12.65 6.69
N THR A 388 -2.79 -11.71 5.98
CA THR A 388 -2.91 -11.49 4.53
C THR A 388 -1.53 -11.59 3.85
N GLY A 389 -1.49 -11.99 2.58
CA GLY A 389 -0.23 -12.14 1.83
C GLY A 389 0.43 -13.51 1.98
N ILE A 390 1.76 -13.52 2.22
CA ILE A 390 2.54 -14.76 2.39
C ILE A 390 3.04 -14.88 3.82
N LYS A 391 2.85 -16.07 4.38
CA LYS A 391 3.46 -16.53 5.62
C LYS A 391 4.35 -17.72 5.36
N ILE A 392 5.56 -17.72 5.91
CA ILE A 392 6.50 -18.83 5.85
C ILE A 392 6.76 -19.29 7.27
N THR A 393 6.52 -20.57 7.51
CA THR A 393 6.73 -21.24 8.80
C THR A 393 7.87 -22.25 8.68
N SER A 394 8.74 -22.31 9.68
CA SER A 394 9.76 -23.34 9.82
C SER A 394 9.78 -23.88 11.26
N SER A 395 9.88 -25.19 11.43
CA SER A 395 9.85 -25.85 12.75
C SER A 395 8.65 -25.47 13.64
N GLY A 396 7.53 -25.10 13.03
CA GLY A 396 6.30 -24.69 13.74
C GLY A 396 6.26 -23.21 14.17
N GLY A 397 7.27 -22.40 13.84
CA GLY A 397 7.29 -20.94 14.07
C GLY A 397 7.28 -20.13 12.77
N SER A 398 6.63 -18.96 12.78
CA SER A 398 6.64 -18.03 11.64
C SER A 398 8.04 -17.40 11.51
N VAL A 399 8.65 -17.51 10.33
CA VAL A 399 9.94 -16.89 10.00
C VAL A 399 9.77 -15.68 9.07
N PHE A 400 8.69 -15.63 8.30
CA PHE A 400 8.37 -14.50 7.45
C PHE A 400 6.87 -14.35 7.35
N GLU A 401 6.37 -13.12 7.46
CA GLU A 401 4.98 -12.78 7.22
C GLU A 401 4.94 -11.39 6.61
N TYR A 402 4.27 -11.26 5.47
CA TYR A 402 4.22 -9.99 4.75
C TYR A 402 2.93 -9.84 3.96
N ALA A 403 2.22 -8.76 4.28
CA ALA A 403 1.03 -8.29 3.58
C ALA A 403 1.45 -7.18 2.60
N PRO A 404 1.48 -7.44 1.28
CA PRO A 404 2.10 -6.52 0.34
C PRO A 404 1.18 -5.35 -0.06
N GLY A 405 -0.13 -5.42 0.22
CA GLY A 405 -1.08 -4.36 -0.14
C GLY A 405 -1.11 -4.13 -1.66
N ASN A 406 -1.25 -2.87 -2.08
CA ASN A 406 -1.08 -2.52 -3.49
C ASN A 406 0.41 -2.35 -3.81
N PHE A 407 0.91 -3.12 -4.77
CA PHE A 407 2.32 -3.09 -5.18
C PHE A 407 2.51 -3.06 -6.70
N GLY A 408 1.45 -2.74 -7.46
CA GLY A 408 1.50 -2.92 -8.90
C GLY A 408 1.58 -4.39 -9.27
N SER A 409 2.35 -4.70 -10.32
CA SER A 409 2.42 -6.07 -10.86
C SER A 409 3.46 -6.98 -10.22
N THR A 410 4.48 -6.42 -9.56
CA THR A 410 5.56 -7.22 -8.97
C THR A 410 6.23 -6.48 -7.82
N LEU A 411 6.40 -7.18 -6.70
CA LEU A 411 7.15 -6.73 -5.53
C LEU A 411 8.18 -7.79 -5.15
N THR A 412 9.40 -7.38 -4.83
CA THR A 412 10.42 -8.26 -4.28
C THR A 412 10.76 -7.82 -2.86
N VAL A 413 10.55 -8.71 -1.90
CA VAL A 413 11.05 -8.56 -0.54
C VAL A 413 12.37 -9.32 -0.45
N ALA A 414 13.48 -8.56 -0.51
CA ALA A 414 14.82 -9.11 -0.31
C ALA A 414 15.00 -9.56 1.14
N SER A 415 15.92 -10.52 1.37
CA SER A 415 16.26 -11.02 2.70
C SER A 415 15.03 -11.38 3.56
N ALA A 416 14.05 -12.06 2.96
CA ALA A 416 12.80 -12.41 3.60
C ALA A 416 13.03 -13.36 4.78
N PHE A 417 13.88 -14.36 4.60
CA PHE A 417 14.34 -15.29 5.63
C PHE A 417 15.71 -15.87 5.23
N LYS A 418 16.39 -16.47 6.19
CA LYS A 418 17.72 -17.05 6.00
C LYS A 418 17.76 -18.49 6.50
N THR A 419 18.31 -19.42 5.74
CA THR A 419 18.56 -20.77 6.26
C THR A 419 19.79 -20.80 7.15
N THR A 420 19.74 -21.58 8.22
CA THR A 420 20.91 -21.84 9.09
C THR A 420 21.82 -22.97 8.57
N GLY A 421 21.52 -23.47 7.37
CA GLY A 421 22.20 -24.58 6.74
C GLY A 421 21.73 -25.94 7.23
N ILE A 422 22.42 -26.96 6.76
CA ILE A 422 22.10 -28.34 7.06
C ILE A 422 22.60 -28.67 8.48
N LEU A 423 21.88 -28.24 9.52
CA LEU A 423 21.74 -29.13 10.68
C LEU A 423 20.71 -30.20 10.32
N SER A 424 21.12 -31.11 9.44
CA SER A 424 20.49 -32.43 9.35
C SER A 424 20.77 -33.15 10.65
N THR A 425 19.86 -33.03 11.60
CA THR A 425 19.27 -34.27 12.09
C THR A 425 18.22 -34.66 11.06
N PRO A 426 18.40 -35.77 10.31
CA PRO A 426 17.33 -36.31 9.49
C PRO A 426 16.25 -36.81 10.44
N ALA A 427 15.31 -35.93 10.77
CA ALA A 427 14.09 -36.26 11.46
C ALA A 427 13.03 -35.26 10.99
N VAL A 428 12.53 -35.52 9.78
CA VAL A 428 11.12 -35.50 9.39
C VAL A 428 11.09 -35.65 7.87
N GLU A 429 11.02 -36.92 7.46
CA GLU A 429 10.09 -37.45 6.46
C GLU A 429 9.62 -36.46 5.38
N ALA A 430 10.28 -36.46 4.23
CA ALA A 430 9.51 -36.44 2.99
C ALA A 430 8.62 -37.69 3.01
N THR A 431 7.30 -37.53 3.06
CA THR A 431 6.27 -38.56 3.21
C THR A 431 6.60 -39.88 2.50
N LYS A 432 7.11 -40.86 3.24
CA LYS A 432 7.40 -42.23 2.74
C LYS A 432 6.39 -43.27 3.22
N PHE A 433 5.61 -42.95 4.24
CA PHE A 433 4.64 -43.87 4.85
C PHE A 433 3.43 -43.12 5.41
N ALA A 434 2.20 -43.60 5.15
CA ALA A 434 0.98 -43.09 5.75
C ALA A 434 0.06 -44.24 6.17
N MET A 435 -0.65 -44.06 7.29
CA MET A 435 -1.61 -45.04 7.83
C MET A 435 -2.94 -44.37 8.16
N TYR A 436 -4.04 -44.85 7.57
CA TYR A 436 -5.35 -44.19 7.66
C TYR A 436 -6.55 -45.14 7.51
N PRO A 437 -7.73 -44.78 8.03
CA PRO A 437 -7.99 -43.61 8.86
C PRO A 437 -7.44 -43.81 10.28
N ASN A 438 -6.97 -42.73 10.89
CA ASN A 438 -6.60 -42.70 12.30
C ASN A 438 -7.21 -41.44 12.93
N PRO A 439 -8.22 -41.53 13.81
CA PRO A 439 -8.75 -42.75 14.45
C PRO A 439 -9.40 -43.77 13.48
N THR A 440 -9.32 -45.06 13.82
CA THR A 440 -9.90 -46.19 13.04
C THR A 440 -11.04 -46.87 13.79
N THR A 441 -12.01 -47.41 13.05
CA THR A 441 -13.08 -48.29 13.57
C THR A 441 -12.75 -49.79 13.41
N GLY A 442 -11.54 -50.12 12.95
CA GLY A 442 -11.07 -51.50 12.88
C GLY A 442 -10.29 -51.89 11.62
N VAL A 443 -10.19 -51.01 10.60
CA VAL A 443 -9.38 -51.25 9.40
C VAL A 443 -8.41 -50.09 9.21
N LEU A 444 -7.14 -50.40 8.99
CA LEU A 444 -6.07 -49.44 8.71
C LEU A 444 -5.50 -49.74 7.33
N ASN A 445 -5.47 -48.73 6.47
CA ASN A 445 -4.87 -48.77 5.15
C ASN A 445 -3.50 -48.12 5.18
N PHE A 446 -2.63 -48.52 4.26
CA PHE A 446 -1.25 -48.08 4.19
C PHE A 446 -0.93 -47.49 2.83
N SER A 447 -0.20 -46.39 2.83
CA SER A 447 0.56 -45.92 1.66
C SER A 447 2.04 -46.01 1.98
N THR A 448 2.82 -46.67 1.13
CA THR A 448 4.25 -46.97 1.35
C THR A 448 4.98 -47.17 0.02
N GLN A 449 6.27 -46.86 -0.06
CA GLN A 449 7.09 -47.10 -1.28
C GLN A 449 7.84 -48.43 -1.29
N GLU A 450 7.80 -49.16 -0.18
CA GLU A 450 8.40 -50.49 -0.03
C GLU A 450 7.49 -51.41 0.79
N THR A 451 7.78 -52.70 0.76
CA THR A 451 7.12 -53.67 1.63
C THR A 451 7.52 -53.46 3.08
N VAL A 452 6.53 -53.34 3.98
CA VAL A 452 6.73 -53.07 5.41
C VAL A 452 6.05 -54.11 6.31
N ASP A 453 6.63 -54.32 7.48
CA ASP A 453 6.06 -55.07 8.59
C ASP A 453 5.53 -54.10 9.66
N VAL A 454 4.39 -54.41 10.27
CA VAL A 454 3.72 -53.59 11.28
C VAL A 454 3.52 -54.39 12.56
N SER A 455 3.95 -53.83 13.69
CA SER A 455 3.69 -54.35 15.04
C SER A 455 2.94 -53.30 15.86
N ILE A 456 1.76 -53.62 16.37
CA ILE A 456 0.99 -52.71 17.23
C ILE A 456 1.24 -53.08 18.68
N ILE A 457 1.62 -52.09 19.48
CA ILE A 457 1.85 -52.21 20.92
C ILE A 457 0.82 -51.41 21.70
N ASP A 458 0.41 -51.93 22.85
CA ASP A 458 -0.42 -51.20 23.81
C ASP A 458 0.41 -50.22 24.67
N VAL A 459 -0.27 -49.42 25.49
CA VAL A 459 0.36 -48.43 26.39
C VAL A 459 1.29 -49.04 27.45
N THR A 460 1.26 -50.36 27.66
CA THR A 460 2.17 -51.07 28.56
C THR A 460 3.41 -51.59 27.84
N GLY A 461 3.52 -51.37 26.53
CA GLY A 461 4.63 -51.81 25.68
C GLY A 461 4.47 -53.25 25.18
N LYS A 462 3.33 -53.90 25.39
CA LYS A 462 3.07 -55.27 24.93
C LYS A 462 2.61 -55.25 23.47
N VAL A 463 3.22 -56.09 22.63
CA VAL A 463 2.76 -56.33 21.25
C VAL A 463 1.41 -57.05 21.28
N VAL A 464 0.40 -56.41 20.71
CA VAL A 464 -0.99 -56.89 20.65
C VAL A 464 -1.44 -57.31 19.26
N TYR A 465 -0.70 -56.90 18.21
CA TYR A 465 -0.97 -57.28 16.82
C TYR A 465 0.31 -57.22 15.98
N THR A 466 0.45 -58.12 15.00
CA THR A 466 1.55 -58.09 14.02
C THR A 466 1.03 -58.45 12.63
N ALA A 467 1.50 -57.73 11.61
CA ALA A 467 1.30 -58.06 10.21
C ALA A 467 2.62 -57.87 9.46
N THR A 468 2.90 -58.73 8.49
CA THR A 468 4.15 -58.69 7.72
C THR A 468 3.85 -58.60 6.22
N GLY A 469 4.74 -57.98 5.46
CA GLY A 469 4.65 -57.99 4.00
C GLY A 469 3.60 -57.02 3.41
N ILE A 470 3.33 -55.89 4.06
CA ILE A 470 2.34 -54.89 3.62
C ILE A 470 2.95 -54.05 2.51
N ASN A 471 2.30 -54.03 1.34
CA ASN A 471 2.67 -53.20 0.19
C ASN A 471 1.79 -51.93 0.12
N ASP A 472 2.11 -51.02 -0.81
CA ASP A 472 1.30 -49.83 -1.08
C ASP A 472 -0.17 -50.18 -1.36
N GLY A 473 -1.10 -49.46 -0.76
CA GLY A 473 -2.53 -49.73 -0.83
C GLY A 473 -3.00 -50.95 -0.03
N GLY A 474 -2.11 -51.62 0.71
CA GLY A 474 -2.43 -52.73 1.60
C GLY A 474 -3.25 -52.29 2.81
N SER A 475 -3.88 -53.24 3.50
CA SER A 475 -4.63 -52.97 4.73
C SER A 475 -4.49 -54.07 5.77
N ILE A 476 -4.68 -53.70 7.04
CA ILE A 476 -4.78 -54.62 8.18
C ILE A 476 -6.09 -54.42 8.91
N ASN A 477 -6.58 -55.49 9.53
CA ASN A 477 -7.78 -55.45 10.35
C ASN A 477 -7.41 -55.57 11.84
N VAL A 478 -7.71 -54.52 12.57
CA VAL A 478 -7.47 -54.34 14.01
C VAL A 478 -8.77 -54.26 14.81
N SER A 479 -9.92 -54.60 14.23
CA SER A 479 -11.23 -54.58 14.90
C SER A 479 -11.32 -55.46 16.16
N ALA A 480 -10.41 -56.43 16.31
CA ALA A 480 -10.32 -57.28 17.49
C ALA A 480 -9.64 -56.59 18.70
N LEU A 481 -8.98 -55.44 18.49
CA LEU A 481 -8.38 -54.66 19.56
C LEU A 481 -9.47 -53.91 20.34
N GLN A 482 -9.25 -53.76 21.65
CA GLN A 482 -10.15 -52.94 22.47
C GLN A 482 -10.01 -51.46 22.09
N LYS A 483 -11.08 -50.69 22.30
CA LYS A 483 -11.05 -49.24 22.10
C LYS A 483 -9.98 -48.60 22.98
N GLY A 484 -9.14 -47.75 22.39
CA GLY A 484 -8.01 -47.18 23.10
C GLY A 484 -6.90 -46.67 22.19
N VAL A 485 -5.81 -46.22 22.83
CA VAL A 485 -4.62 -45.70 22.15
C VAL A 485 -3.55 -46.79 22.10
N TYR A 486 -2.94 -46.94 20.93
CA TYR A 486 -1.86 -47.87 20.63
C TYR A 486 -0.73 -47.17 19.89
N ILE A 487 0.40 -47.83 19.75
CA ILE A 487 1.51 -47.38 18.91
C ILE A 487 1.76 -48.47 17.87
N ALA A 488 1.74 -48.13 16.59
CA ALA A 488 2.26 -49.00 15.53
C ALA A 488 3.73 -48.73 15.31
N GLN A 489 4.54 -49.78 15.32
CA GLN A 489 5.92 -49.79 14.89
C GLN A 489 5.98 -50.38 13.49
N ILE A 490 6.59 -49.65 12.55
CA ILE A 490 6.65 -50.01 11.14
C ILE A 490 8.09 -50.20 10.72
N LYS A 491 8.38 -51.29 10.03
CA LYS A 491 9.72 -51.67 9.61
C LYS A 491 9.72 -52.22 8.19
N GLY A 492 10.32 -51.49 7.27
CA GLY A 492 10.66 -51.92 5.92
C GLY A 492 12.16 -52.20 5.76
N ALA A 493 12.62 -52.33 4.52
CA ALA A 493 14.03 -52.49 4.22
C ALA A 493 14.81 -51.18 4.44
N THR A 494 14.17 -50.03 4.22
CA THR A 494 14.76 -48.69 4.34
C THR A 494 14.00 -47.76 5.30
N THR A 495 12.79 -48.11 5.69
CA THR A 495 11.88 -47.34 6.54
C THR A 495 11.81 -47.94 7.94
N GLN A 496 11.97 -47.12 8.99
CA GLN A 496 11.69 -47.51 10.36
C GLN A 496 11.01 -46.35 11.09
N THR A 497 9.71 -46.46 11.39
CA THR A 497 8.93 -45.38 11.99
C THR A 497 7.93 -45.90 13.01
N THR A 498 7.35 -44.99 13.80
CA THR A 498 6.31 -45.27 14.79
C THR A 498 5.16 -44.29 14.67
N GLU A 499 3.94 -44.79 14.64
CA GLU A 499 2.72 -44.00 14.51
C GLU A 499 1.77 -44.26 15.68
N LYS A 500 1.17 -43.21 16.23
CA LYS A 500 0.09 -43.35 17.22
C LYS A 500 -1.17 -43.83 16.51
N ILE A 501 -1.87 -44.82 17.06
CA ILE A 501 -3.18 -45.27 16.57
C ILE A 501 -4.23 -45.05 17.65
N VAL A 502 -5.42 -44.58 17.25
CA VAL A 502 -6.62 -44.54 18.09
C VAL A 502 -7.66 -45.49 17.51
N VAL A 503 -8.04 -46.53 18.26
CA VAL A 503 -9.11 -47.48 17.91
C VAL A 503 -10.40 -47.06 18.62
N ASN A 504 -11.45 -46.76 17.84
CA ASN A 504 -12.72 -46.20 18.31
C ASN A 504 -13.86 -47.19 18.52
#